data_AF-A0A4Q3LE60-F1
#
_entry.id   AF-A0A4Q3LE60-F1
#
_cell.length_a   1.000
_cell.length_b   1.000
_cell.length_c   1.000
_cell.angle_alpha   90.00
_cell.angle_beta   90.00
_cell.angle_gamma   90.00
#
_symmetry.space_group_name_H-M   'P 1'
#
loop_
_entity.id
_entity.type
_entity.pdbx_description
1 polymer ?
#
loop_
_entity_poly.entity_id
_entity_poly.type
_entity_poly.pdbx_seq_one_letter_code
_entity_poly.pdbx_strand_id
1 'polypeptide(L)'
;MSALQLHALDAIASQVVDALEKYGTDAERMMAAWPDLELYREVSDQIEGIRLYSGALPEARVQWVELLIAHAELIHFLWRLQYGDREAALGQIGPVRDRHADAVAALRRRCMRLASRSRQNVAG
;
A
#
# COMPACT_ATOMS: atom_id res chain seq x y z
N MET A 1 -17.99 -21.98 0.13
CA MET A 1 -16.58 -21.85 -0.31
C MET A 1 -15.90 -23.18 -0.08
N SER A 2 -15.16 -23.69 -1.07
CA SER A 2 -14.38 -24.91 -0.87
C SER A 2 -13.09 -24.60 -0.08
N ALA A 3 -12.50 -25.63 0.54
CA ALA A 3 -11.20 -25.49 1.23
C ALA A 3 -10.11 -24.94 0.31
N LEU A 4 -10.11 -25.31 -0.97
CA LEU A 4 -9.19 -24.80 -1.98
C LEU A 4 -9.31 -23.27 -2.19
N GLN A 5 -10.54 -22.75 -2.15
CA GLN A 5 -10.79 -21.30 -2.28
C GLN A 5 -10.29 -20.55 -1.04
N LEU A 6 -10.45 -21.11 0.17
CA LEU A 6 -9.93 -20.52 1.40
C LEU A 6 -8.41 -20.45 1.39
N HIS A 7 -7.73 -21.53 0.99
CA HIS A 7 -6.27 -21.54 0.87
C HIS A 7 -5.75 -20.56 -0.18
N ALA A 8 -6.45 -20.40 -1.30
CA ALA A 8 -6.08 -19.42 -2.32
C ALA A 8 -6.18 -17.98 -1.78
N LEU A 9 -7.25 -17.66 -1.04
CA LEU A 9 -7.42 -16.33 -0.44
C LEU A 9 -6.36 -16.03 0.63
N ASP A 10 -5.94 -17.04 1.41
CA ASP A 10 -4.84 -16.88 2.36
C ASP A 10 -3.52 -16.58 1.68
N ALA A 11 -3.20 -17.35 0.64
CA ALA A 11 -1.98 -17.15 -0.14
C ALA A 11 -1.96 -15.74 -0.74
N ILE A 12 -3.09 -15.28 -1.30
CA ILE A 12 -3.22 -13.93 -1.85
C ILE A 12 -3.07 -12.88 -0.74
N ALA A 13 -3.72 -13.05 0.41
CA ALA A 13 -3.61 -12.11 1.53
C ALA A 13 -2.16 -12.02 2.05
N SER A 14 -1.43 -13.13 2.11
CA SER A 14 0.00 -13.14 2.43
C SER A 14 0.85 -12.44 1.37
N GLN A 15 0.61 -12.69 0.07
CA GLN A 15 1.32 -12.00 -1.01
C GLN A 15 1.11 -10.49 -0.98
N VAL A 16 -0.09 -10.02 -0.62
CA VAL A 16 -0.35 -8.58 -0.41
C VAL A 16 0.47 -8.01 0.75
N VAL A 17 0.62 -8.76 1.85
CA VAL A 17 1.44 -8.32 2.99
C VAL A 17 2.90 -8.14 2.58
N ASP A 18 3.47 -9.12 1.89
CA ASP A 18 4.86 -9.07 1.43
C ASP A 18 5.06 -7.91 0.43
N ALA A 19 4.11 -7.72 -0.50
CA ALA A 19 4.14 -6.61 -1.45
C ALA A 19 4.07 -5.24 -0.74
N LEU A 20 3.26 -5.11 0.33
CA LEU A 20 3.16 -3.88 1.12
C LEU A 20 4.42 -3.57 1.92
N GLU A 21 5.13 -4.58 2.42
CA GLU A 21 6.40 -4.40 3.12
C GLU A 21 7.48 -3.87 2.18
N LYS A 22 7.56 -4.44 0.97
CA LYS A 22 8.45 -3.95 -0.07
C LYS A 22 8.08 -2.52 -0.49
N TYR A 23 6.81 -2.29 -0.78
CA TYR A 23 6.29 -0.96 -1.13
C TYR A 23 6.57 0.10 -0.08
N GLY A 24 6.31 -0.19 1.20
CA GLY A 24 6.59 0.77 2.28
C GLY A 24 8.07 1.16 2.32
N THR A 25 8.96 0.17 2.20
CA THR A 25 10.42 0.40 2.21
C THR A 25 10.87 1.23 1.01
N ASP A 26 10.41 0.88 -0.20
CA ASP A 26 10.81 1.58 -1.41
C ASP A 26 10.17 2.98 -1.53
N ALA A 27 8.96 3.17 -1.00
CA ALA A 27 8.32 4.48 -0.92
C ALA A 27 9.10 5.44 -0.01
N GLU A 28 9.56 4.98 1.16
CA GLU A 28 10.44 5.77 2.03
C GLU A 28 11.75 6.15 1.33
N ARG A 29 12.36 5.18 0.63
CA ARG A 29 13.57 5.44 -0.17
C ARG A 29 13.32 6.47 -1.27
N MET A 30 12.21 6.35 -2.00
CA MET A 30 11.80 7.30 -3.04
C MET A 30 11.60 8.70 -2.46
N MET A 31 10.95 8.82 -1.30
CA MET A 31 10.76 10.11 -0.62
C MET A 31 12.06 10.77 -0.17
N ALA A 32 13.05 9.98 0.23
CA ALA A 32 14.37 10.48 0.64
C ALA A 32 15.24 10.91 -0.55
N ALA A 33 15.09 10.24 -1.70
CA ALA A 33 15.89 10.48 -2.91
C ALA A 33 15.19 11.36 -3.96
N TRP A 34 14.06 11.99 -3.61
CA TRP A 34 13.24 12.68 -4.60
C TRP A 34 13.94 13.90 -5.24
N PRO A 35 13.86 14.08 -6.58
CA PRO A 35 13.22 13.22 -7.57
C PRO A 35 14.17 12.18 -8.17
N ASP A 36 13.94 10.91 -7.87
CA ASP A 36 14.53 9.77 -8.57
C ASP A 36 13.42 9.06 -9.36
N LEU A 37 13.47 9.17 -10.69
CA LEU A 37 12.42 8.67 -11.58
C LEU A 37 12.42 7.14 -11.70
N GLU A 38 13.56 6.49 -11.45
CA GLU A 38 13.62 5.03 -11.43
C GLU A 38 12.91 4.50 -10.20
N LEU A 39 13.19 5.07 -9.02
CA LEU A 39 12.47 4.74 -7.79
C LEU A 39 10.97 5.06 -7.89
N TYR A 40 10.60 6.18 -8.52
CA TYR A 40 9.19 6.50 -8.75
C TYR A 40 8.48 5.45 -9.60
N ARG A 41 9.11 4.99 -10.68
CA ARG A 41 8.58 3.93 -11.54
C ARG A 41 8.45 2.62 -10.76
N GLU A 42 9.48 2.22 -10.02
CA GLU A 42 9.46 0.99 -9.21
C GLU A 42 8.33 0.99 -8.18
N VAL A 43 8.14 2.11 -7.46
CA VAL A 43 7.07 2.25 -6.46
C VAL A 43 5.68 2.25 -7.14
N SER A 44 5.57 2.86 -8.32
CA SER A 44 4.32 2.87 -9.10
C SER A 44 3.94 1.46 -9.58
N ASP A 45 4.91 0.68 -10.06
CA ASP A 45 4.70 -0.72 -10.48
C ASP A 45 4.27 -1.60 -9.30
N GLN A 46 4.80 -1.34 -8.10
CA GLN A 46 4.42 -2.05 -6.88
C GLN A 46 2.97 -1.74 -6.47
N ILE A 47 2.51 -0.48 -6.60
CA ILE A 47 1.11 -0.11 -6.41
C ILE A 47 0.19 -0.88 -7.35
N GLU A 48 0.55 -1.00 -8.63
CA GLU A 48 -0.21 -1.81 -9.57
C GLU A 48 -0.21 -3.29 -9.20
N GLY A 49 0.91 -3.82 -8.72
CA GLY A 49 0.99 -5.19 -8.17
C GLY A 49 0.03 -5.40 -7.00
N ILE A 50 0.00 -4.47 -6.02
CA ILE A 50 -0.92 -4.54 -4.88
C ILE A 50 -2.38 -4.45 -5.34
N ARG A 51 -2.69 -3.64 -6.38
CA ARG A 51 -4.03 -3.55 -6.97
C ARG A 51 -4.51 -4.89 -7.49
N LEU A 52 -3.66 -5.61 -8.23
CA LEU A 52 -3.99 -6.90 -8.84
C LEU A 52 -4.39 -7.93 -7.77
N TYR A 53 -3.62 -8.04 -6.70
CA TYR A 53 -3.92 -8.95 -5.60
C TYR A 53 -5.14 -8.51 -4.78
N SER A 54 -5.27 -7.21 -4.50
CA SER A 54 -6.38 -6.65 -3.73
C SER A 54 -7.72 -6.80 -4.45
N GLY A 55 -7.72 -6.90 -5.79
CA GLY A 55 -8.93 -7.18 -6.58
C GLY A 55 -9.61 -8.49 -6.21
N ALA A 56 -8.86 -9.47 -5.71
CA ALA A 56 -9.37 -10.77 -5.25
C ALA A 56 -9.81 -10.76 -3.77
N LEU A 57 -9.64 -9.65 -3.04
CA LEU A 57 -9.94 -9.51 -1.62
C LEU A 57 -10.99 -8.41 -1.38
N PRO A 58 -12.31 -8.69 -1.58
CA PRO A 58 -13.36 -7.69 -1.38
C PRO A 58 -13.30 -6.98 -0.03
N GLU A 59 -12.95 -7.72 1.02
CA GLU A 59 -12.81 -7.25 2.39
C GLU A 59 -11.70 -6.22 2.59
N ALA A 60 -10.73 -6.15 1.69
CA ALA A 60 -9.60 -5.21 1.72
C ALA A 60 -9.78 -4.02 0.77
N ARG A 61 -10.84 -4.01 -0.05
CA ARG A 61 -11.05 -3.00 -1.10
C ARG A 61 -11.05 -1.57 -0.57
N VAL A 62 -11.67 -1.32 0.58
CA VAL A 62 -11.72 0.02 1.18
C VAL A 62 -10.32 0.49 1.55
N GLN A 63 -9.55 -0.32 2.28
CA GLN A 63 -8.18 0.02 2.66
C GLN A 63 -7.26 0.15 1.44
N TRP A 64 -7.50 -0.63 0.39
CA TRP A 64 -6.79 -0.47 -0.88
C TRP A 64 -7.05 0.90 -1.53
N VAL A 65 -8.31 1.34 -1.61
CA VAL A 65 -8.65 2.65 -2.16
C VAL A 65 -8.03 3.79 -1.33
N GLU A 66 -8.06 3.68 0.00
CA GLU A 66 -7.41 4.66 0.89
C GLU A 66 -5.89 4.75 0.63
N LEU A 67 -5.21 3.62 0.44
CA LEU A 67 -3.80 3.61 0.08
C LEU A 67 -3.54 4.27 -1.28
N LEU A 68 -4.39 4.00 -2.29
CA LEU A 68 -4.27 4.61 -3.60
C LEU A 68 -4.42 6.13 -3.55
N ILE A 69 -5.38 6.62 -2.76
CA ILE A 69 -5.59 8.06 -2.53
C ILE A 69 -4.36 8.66 -1.85
N ALA A 70 -3.90 8.07 -0.74
CA ALA A 70 -2.74 8.57 0.00
C ALA A 70 -1.45 8.54 -0.83
N HIS A 71 -1.28 7.54 -1.71
CA HIS A 71 -0.18 7.49 -2.66
C HIS A 71 -0.25 8.64 -3.68
N ALA A 72 -1.42 8.87 -4.29
CA ALA A 72 -1.60 9.96 -5.24
C ALA A 72 -1.35 11.34 -4.60
N GLU A 73 -1.84 11.54 -3.37
CA GLU A 73 -1.58 12.73 -2.56
C GLU A 73 -0.08 12.90 -2.31
N LEU A 74 0.62 11.83 -1.88
CA LEU A 74 2.06 11.87 -1.65
C LEU A 74 2.82 12.29 -2.92
N ILE A 75 2.58 11.63 -4.05
CA ILE A 75 3.23 11.96 -5.31
C ILE A 75 2.95 13.41 -5.73
N HIS A 76 1.70 13.85 -5.61
CA HIS A 76 1.32 15.23 -5.90
C HIS A 76 2.13 16.24 -5.06
N PHE A 77 2.26 16.00 -3.75
CA PHE A 77 3.03 16.87 -2.86
C PHE A 77 4.52 16.85 -3.13
N LEU A 78 5.09 15.70 -3.49
CA LEU A 78 6.50 15.59 -3.90
C LEU A 78 6.77 16.39 -5.18
N TRP A 79 5.88 16.36 -6.18
CA TRP A 79 6.01 17.20 -7.36
C TRP A 79 5.85 18.69 -7.03
N ARG A 80 4.93 19.06 -6.13
CA ARG A 80 4.78 20.45 -5.65
C ARG A 80 6.01 20.96 -4.91
N LEU A 81 6.66 20.11 -4.10
CA LEU A 81 7.92 20.47 -3.43
C LEU A 81 9.03 20.77 -4.43
N GLN A 82 9.07 20.04 -5.55
CA GLN A 82 10.12 20.15 -6.55
C GLN A 82 9.91 21.31 -7.53
N TYR A 83 8.66 21.53 -8.00
CA TYR A 83 8.37 22.48 -9.09
C TYR A 83 7.32 23.55 -8.77
N GLY A 84 6.71 23.50 -7.58
CA GLY A 84 5.63 24.41 -7.18
C GLY A 84 6.00 25.31 -6.00
N ASP A 85 4.97 25.75 -5.27
CA ASP A 85 5.12 26.50 -4.03
C ASP A 85 5.69 25.60 -2.92
N ARG A 86 7.02 25.69 -2.76
CA ARG A 86 7.80 24.87 -1.84
C ARG A 86 7.48 25.17 -0.38
N GLU A 87 7.21 26.42 -0.02
CA GLU A 87 6.97 26.80 1.38
C GLU A 87 5.65 26.20 1.87
N ALA A 88 4.58 26.36 1.08
CA ALA A 88 3.30 25.73 1.38
C ALA A 88 3.39 24.20 1.42
N ALA A 89 4.18 23.60 0.50
CA ALA A 89 4.32 22.15 0.42
C ALA A 89 5.15 21.56 1.59
N LEU A 90 6.17 22.26 2.09
CA LEU A 90 6.95 21.82 3.26
C LEU A 90 6.11 21.72 4.53
N GLY A 91 5.14 22.62 4.71
CA GLY A 91 4.21 22.56 5.84
C GLY A 91 3.21 21.40 5.78
N GLN A 92 3.00 20.81 4.60
CA GLN A 92 1.96 19.81 4.35
C GLN A 92 2.52 18.40 4.13
N ILE A 93 3.80 18.26 3.76
CA ILE A 93 4.39 16.95 3.45
C ILE A 93 4.41 15.99 4.64
N GLY A 94 4.62 16.48 5.87
CA GLY A 94 4.62 15.64 7.08
C GLY A 94 3.29 14.88 7.26
N PRO A 95 2.15 15.58 7.40
CA PRO A 95 0.84 14.94 7.49
C PRO A 95 0.50 14.00 6.33
N VAL A 96 0.96 14.31 5.11
CA VAL A 96 0.73 13.46 3.93
C VAL A 96 1.54 12.16 4.02
N ARG A 97 2.79 12.22 4.51
CA ARG A 97 3.60 11.04 4.79
C ARG A 97 2.97 10.17 5.87
N ASP A 98 2.51 10.77 6.95
CA ASP A 98 1.84 10.04 8.05
C ASP A 98 0.58 9.33 7.56
N ARG A 99 -0.27 10.03 6.79
CA ARG A 99 -1.48 9.47 6.18
C ARG A 99 -1.18 8.29 5.26
N HIS A 100 -0.12 8.39 4.47
CA HIS A 100 0.35 7.31 3.60
C HIS A 100 0.81 6.09 4.41
N ALA A 101 1.65 6.30 5.42
CA ALA A 101 2.13 5.23 6.30
C ALA A 101 0.97 4.53 7.03
N ASP A 102 -0.01 5.30 7.52
CA ASP A 102 -1.21 4.78 8.15
C ASP A 102 -2.06 3.93 7.21
N ALA A 103 -2.21 4.35 5.95
CA ALA A 103 -2.93 3.59 4.93
C ALA A 103 -2.24 2.26 4.60
N VAL A 104 -0.91 2.26 4.46
CA VAL A 104 -0.11 1.02 4.29
C VAL A 104 -0.33 0.08 5.48
N ALA A 105 -0.20 0.60 6.70
CA ALA A 105 -0.36 -0.19 7.91
C ALA A 105 -1.80 -0.73 8.07
N ALA A 106 -2.82 0.06 7.71
CA ALA A 106 -4.22 -0.36 7.76
C ALA A 106 -4.52 -1.51 6.80
N LEU A 107 -4.05 -1.42 5.55
CA LEU A 107 -4.22 -2.48 4.57
C LEU A 107 -3.46 -3.74 4.98
N ARG A 108 -2.21 -3.61 5.43
CA ARG A 108 -1.41 -4.73 5.96
C ARG A 108 -2.13 -5.45 7.10
N ARG A 109 -2.58 -4.71 8.13
CA ARG A 109 -3.34 -5.28 9.25
C ARG A 109 -4.61 -5.98 8.79
N ARG A 110 -5.28 -5.47 7.76
CA ARG A 110 -6.48 -6.10 7.19
C ARG A 110 -6.15 -7.43 6.53
N CYS A 111 -5.13 -7.48 5.69
CA CYS A 111 -4.69 -8.71 5.00
C CYS A 111 -4.18 -9.77 5.99
N MET A 112 -3.42 -9.38 7.02
CA MET A 112 -2.99 -10.31 8.07
C MET A 112 -4.17 -10.95 8.83
N ARG A 113 -5.24 -10.19 9.09
CA ARG A 113 -6.46 -10.73 9.72
C ARG A 113 -7.19 -11.70 8.79
N LEU A 114 -7.21 -11.45 7.49
CA LEU A 114 -7.81 -12.37 6.52
C LEU A 114 -7.03 -13.69 6.48
N ALA A 115 -5.70 -13.64 6.34
CA ALA A 115 -4.83 -14.82 6.31
C ALA A 115 -4.87 -15.65 7.61
N SER A 116 -5.20 -15.03 8.75
CA SER A 116 -5.29 -15.74 10.04
C SER A 116 -6.65 -16.38 10.30
N ARG A 117 -7.73 -15.85 9.74
CA ARG A 117 -9.10 -16.38 9.93
C ARG A 117 -9.32 -17.72 9.24
N SER A 118 -8.82 -17.85 8.02
CA SER A 118 -8.96 -19.10 7.28
C SER A 118 -8.19 -20.25 7.94
N ARG A 119 -7.04 -19.98 8.57
CA ARG A 119 -6.30 -20.99 9.36
C ARG A 119 -7.13 -21.55 10.52
N GLN A 120 -7.99 -20.74 11.14
CA GLN A 120 -8.84 -21.18 12.26
C GLN A 120 -10.04 -22.01 11.78
N ASN A 121 -10.55 -21.78 10.57
CA ASN A 121 -11.68 -22.53 10.00
C ASN A 121 -11.31 -23.94 9.47
N VAL A 122 -10.02 -24.26 9.36
CA VAL A 122 -9.54 -25.60 8.93
C VAL A 122 -9.28 -26.53 10.12
N ALA A 123 -9.21 -25.99 11.34
CA ALA A 123 -8.84 -26.72 12.55
C ALA A 123 -10.02 -27.17 13.44
N GLY A 124 -11.26 -26.89 13.03
CA GLY A 124 -12.50 -27.27 13.74
C GLY A 124 -13.48 -27.97 12.82
#